data_AF-A0A3L6ZKW5-F1
#
_entry.id   AF-A0A3L6ZKW5-F1
#
_cell.length_a   1.000
_cell.length_b   1.000
_cell.length_c   1.000
_cell.angle_alpha   90.00
_cell.angle_beta   90.00
_cell.angle_gamma   90.00
#
_symmetry.space_group_name_H-M   'P 1'
#
loop_
_entity.id
_entity.type
_entity.pdbx_description
1 polymer ?
#
loop_
_entity_poly.entity_id
_entity_poly.type
_entity_poly.pdbx_seq_one_letter_code
_entity_poly.pdbx_strand_id
1 'polypeptide(L)' 'MAEKLRLVIGSDDAGFGYKEIVKGMVQDEGLVASLVDVGVDA' A
#
# COMPACT_ATOMS: atom_id res chain seq x y z
N MET A 1 -20.51 -9.50 -3.12
CA MET A 1 -19.48 -8.43 -3.05
C MET A 1 -18.34 -8.94 -2.19
N ALA A 2 -17.09 -8.67 -2.56
CA ALA A 2 -15.95 -9.03 -1.73
C ALA A 2 -15.83 -8.07 -0.54
N GLU A 3 -15.38 -8.57 0.60
CA GLU A 3 -15.09 -7.74 1.78
C GLU A 3 -13.88 -6.84 1.49
N LYS A 4 -13.97 -5.56 1.89
CA LYS A 4 -12.88 -4.61 1.68
C LYS A 4 -11.72 -4.88 2.64
N LEU A 5 -10.49 -4.71 2.17
CA LEU A 5 -9.28 -5.01 2.92
C LEU A 5 -8.66 -3.75 3.55
N ARG A 6 -8.03 -3.93 4.71
CA ARG A 6 -7.19 -2.92 5.35
C ARG A 6 -5.74 -3.31 5.08
N LEU A 7 -5.01 -2.44 4.40
CA LEU A 7 -3.65 -2.71 3.95
C LEU A 7 -2.64 -1.89 4.73
N VAL A 8 -1.47 -2.48 4.95
CA VAL A 8 -0.27 -1.82 5.45
C VAL A 8 0.83 -2.07 4.43
N ILE A 9 1.54 -1.02 4.01
CA ILE A 9 2.62 -1.11 3.05
C ILE A 9 3.88 -0.48 3.62
N GLY A 10 5.01 -1.15 3.44
CA GLY A 10 6.35 -0.71 3.80
C GLY A 10 7.37 -1.43 2.94
N SER A 11 8.57 -0.86 2.83
CA SER A 11 9.72 -1.49 2.16
C SER A 11 11.01 -1.11 2.89
N ASP A 12 12.15 -1.57 2.41
CA ASP A 12 13.43 -0.91 2.66
C ASP A 12 13.67 0.20 1.61
N ASP A 13 14.84 0.84 1.66
CA ASP A 13 15.25 1.86 0.68
C ASP A 13 15.24 1.33 -0.76
N ALA A 14 15.66 0.07 -0.95
CA ALA A 14 15.73 -0.56 -2.26
C ALA A 14 14.33 -0.73 -2.89
N GLY A 15 13.30 -0.92 -2.06
CA GLY A 15 11.92 -1.08 -2.49
C GLY A 15 11.14 0.22 -2.71
N PHE A 16 11.66 1.40 -2.34
CA PHE A 16 10.91 2.66 -2.31
C PHE A 16 10.16 2.97 -3.62
N GLY A 17 10.85 2.82 -4.77
CA GLY A 17 10.25 3.11 -6.07
C GLY A 17 9.02 2.25 -6.39
N TYR A 18 9.13 0.94 -6.15
CA TYR A 18 7.99 0.03 -6.36
C TYR A 18 6.91 0.22 -5.30
N LYS A 19 7.29 0.53 -4.05
CA LYS A 19 6.35 0.81 -2.96
C LYS A 19 5.39 1.95 -3.34
N GLU A 20 5.92 3.05 -3.85
CA GLU A 20 5.09 4.21 -4.26
C GLU A 20 4.19 3.89 -5.47
N ILE A 21 4.67 3.10 -6.44
CA ILE A 21 3.85 2.62 -7.57
C ILE A 21 2.69 1.76 -7.07
N VAL A 22 2.98 0.75 -6.24
CA VAL A 22 1.96 -0.17 -5.71
C VAL A 22 0.96 0.57 -4.84
N LYS A 23 1.43 1.48 -3.98
CA LYS A 23 0.58 2.38 -3.18
C LYS A 23 -0.42 3.13 -4.05
N GLY A 24 0.05 3.76 -5.13
CA GLY A 24 -0.83 4.45 -6.08
C GLY A 24 -1.85 3.52 -6.73
N MET A 25 -1.44 2.31 -7.13
CA MET A 25 -2.35 1.33 -7.72
C MET A 25 -3.47 0.90 -6.76
N VAL A 26 -3.15 0.67 -5.48
CA VAL A 26 -4.14 0.13 -4.53
C VAL A 26 -4.94 1.21 -3.81
N GLN A 27 -4.49 2.46 -3.79
CA GLN A 27 -5.21 3.53 -3.10
C GLN A 27 -6.57 3.84 -3.75
N ASP A 28 -6.66 3.66 -5.07
CA ASP A 28 -7.87 3.94 -5.85
C ASP A 28 -8.74 2.68 -6.09
N GLU A 29 -8.32 1.52 -5.58
CA GLU A 29 -9.05 0.27 -5.72
C GLU A 29 -10.27 0.23 -4.79
N GLY A 30 -11.45 -0.01 -5.36
CA GLY A 30 -12.72 -0.05 -4.62
C GLY A 30 -12.81 -1.15 -3.55
N LEU A 31 -11.84 -2.07 -3.56
CA LEU A 31 -11.67 -3.15 -2.59
C LEU A 31 -10.80 -2.78 -1.38
N VAL A 32 -10.19 -1.60 -1.34
CA VAL A 32 -9.38 -1.14 -0.21
C VAL A 32 -10.23 -0.26 0.70
N ALA A 33 -10.35 -0.67 1.97
CA ALA A 33 -11.03 0.09 3.02
C ALA A 33 -10.12 1.18 3.60
N SER A 34 -8.83 0.88 3.75
CA SER A 34 -7.82 1.80 4.28
C SER A 34 -6.42 1.33 3.88
N LEU A 35 -5.50 2.28 3.71
CA LEU A 35 -4.09 2.03 3.46
C LEU A 35 -3.23 2.81 4.47
N VAL A 36 -2.31 2.13 5.14
CA VAL A 36 -1.30 2.73 6.01
C VAL A 36 0.07 2.51 5.40
N ASP A 37 0.80 3.59 5.17
CA ASP A 37 2.18 3.56 4.70
C ASP A 37 3.12 3.72 5.90
N VAL A 38 3.95 2.71 6.17
CA VAL A 38 4.93 2.73 7.27
C VAL A 38 6.32 3.20 6.82
N GLY A 39 6.47 3.62 5.57
CA GLY A 39 7.71 4.19 5.05
C GLY A 39 8.75 3.14 4.68
N VAL A 40 10.02 3.53 4.81
CA VAL A 40 11.20 2.71 4.48
C VAL A 40 12.03 2.31 5.70
N ASP A 41 11.60 2.72 6.89
CA ASP A 41 12.31 2.51 8.16
C ASP A 41 11.99 1.14 8.79
N ALA A 42 11.38 0.23 8.02
CA ALA A 42 10.91 -1.08 8.46
C ALA A 42 12.01 -2.13 8.48
#